data_AF-A0A1W2TL85-F1
#
_entry.id   AF-A0A1W2TL85-F1
#
_cell.length_a   1.000
_cell.length_b   1.000
_cell.length_c   1.000
_cell.angle_alpha   90.00
_cell.angle_beta   90.00
_cell.angle_gamma   90.00
#
_symmetry.space_group_name_H-M   'P 1'
#
loop_
_entity.id
_entity.type
_entity.pdbx_description
1 polymer ?
#
loop_
_entity_poly.entity_id
_entity_poly.type
_entity_poly.pdbx_seq_one_letter_code
_entity_poly.pdbx_strand_id
1 'polypeptide(L)'
;MSTSSANASAAGALLQRQLKEINTSNDLSGISVGLLRDSNVFEWEVSLMIHDDCKYYGGAIFRAHLTFPPTYPHMPPKIVFQNPVPFHPNIYPSGELCISILHPPGEDTYGYESAAERWSPVQTPETILLSVISLFSEPNEDSPANLDAAKLLRAEREGGPKDFRKRVRQCVKESLGETN
;
A
#
# COMPACT_ATOMS: atom_id res chain seq x y z
N MET A 1 6.06 -7.23 28.58
CA MET A 1 5.10 -8.31 28.92
C MET A 1 3.69 -8.02 28.36
N SER A 2 3.56 -7.29 27.25
CA SER A 2 2.29 -6.61 26.89
C SER A 2 1.67 -7.08 25.57
N THR A 3 2.39 -7.88 24.78
CA THR A 3 1.97 -8.32 23.43
C THR A 3 1.01 -9.52 23.46
N SER A 4 1.08 -10.35 24.51
CA SER A 4 0.26 -11.57 24.64
C SER A 4 -1.25 -11.30 24.78
N SER A 5 -1.66 -10.23 25.48
CA SER A 5 -3.08 -9.93 25.68
C SER A 5 -3.73 -9.26 24.47
N ALA A 6 -2.97 -8.48 23.70
CA ALA A 6 -3.46 -7.80 22.50
C ALA A 6 -3.82 -8.82 21.40
N ASN A 7 -3.00 -9.85 21.21
CA ASN A 7 -3.26 -10.92 20.23
C ASN A 7 -4.53 -11.73 20.54
N ALA A 8 -4.92 -11.81 21.82
CA ALA A 8 -6.13 -12.52 22.26
C ALA A 8 -7.42 -11.69 22.14
N SER A 9 -7.33 -10.43 21.67
CA SER A 9 -8.50 -9.58 21.45
C SER A 9 -9.34 -10.04 20.25
N ALA A 10 -10.58 -9.56 20.14
CA ALA A 10 -11.43 -9.80 18.97
C ALA A 10 -10.77 -9.31 17.67
N ALA A 11 -10.09 -8.16 17.72
CA ALA A 11 -9.30 -7.64 16.60
C ALA A 11 -8.14 -8.58 16.24
N GLY A 12 -7.40 -9.07 17.24
CA GLY A 12 -6.33 -10.05 17.03
C GLY A 12 -6.82 -11.35 16.40
N ALA A 13 -7.94 -11.90 16.88
CA ALA A 13 -8.55 -13.10 16.31
C ALA A 13 -9.03 -12.90 14.86
N LEU A 14 -9.60 -11.72 14.55
CA LEU A 14 -9.98 -11.35 13.19
C LEU A 14 -8.77 -11.27 12.25
N LEU A 15 -7.69 -10.62 12.70
CA LEU A 15 -6.45 -10.48 11.92
C LEU A 15 -5.79 -11.84 11.66
N GLN A 16 -5.76 -12.75 12.65
CA GLN A 16 -5.25 -14.11 12.44
C GLN A 16 -6.04 -14.85 11.36
N ARG A 17 -7.37 -14.71 11.37
CA ARG A 17 -8.24 -15.31 10.36
C ARG A 17 -7.98 -14.71 8.97
N GLN A 18 -7.94 -13.39 8.85
CA GLN A 18 -7.71 -12.70 7.57
C GLN A 18 -6.32 -12.99 6.99
N LEU A 19 -5.28 -13.08 7.84
CA LEU A 19 -3.94 -13.47 7.41
C LEU A 19 -3.94 -14.90 6.82
N LYS A 20 -4.68 -15.81 7.45
CA LYS A 20 -4.83 -17.18 6.94
C LYS A 20 -5.59 -17.19 5.63
N GLU A 21 -6.68 -16.42 5.52
CA GLU A 21 -7.49 -16.29 4.29
C GLU A 21 -6.63 -15.82 3.12
N ILE A 22 -5.87 -14.72 3.29
CA ILE A 22 -4.94 -14.20 2.27
C ILE A 22 -3.90 -15.23 1.83
N ASN A 23 -3.31 -15.97 2.78
CA ASN A 23 -2.30 -16.97 2.45
C ASN A 23 -2.89 -18.21 1.76
N THR A 24 -4.21 -18.35 1.73
CA THR A 24 -4.91 -19.44 1.03
C THR A 24 -5.65 -18.98 -0.22
N SER A 25 -5.84 -17.66 -0.41
CA SER A 25 -6.47 -17.11 -1.61
C SER A 25 -5.44 -17.07 -2.76
N ASN A 26 -5.92 -17.33 -3.98
CA ASN A 26 -5.11 -17.19 -5.20
C ASN A 26 -5.32 -15.83 -5.88
N ASP A 27 -6.06 -14.92 -5.23
CA ASP A 27 -6.53 -13.66 -5.83
C ASP A 27 -5.44 -12.57 -5.82
N LEU A 28 -4.41 -12.73 -4.98
CA LEU A 28 -3.30 -11.78 -4.84
C LEU A 28 -2.02 -12.27 -5.53
N SER A 29 -2.09 -12.54 -6.83
CA SER A 29 -0.91 -12.89 -7.64
C SER A 29 0.18 -11.82 -7.49
N GLY A 30 1.39 -12.24 -7.11
CA GLY A 30 2.52 -11.33 -6.93
C GLY A 30 2.64 -10.74 -5.52
N ILE A 31 1.73 -11.04 -4.58
CA ILE A 31 1.85 -10.56 -3.20
C ILE A 31 2.16 -11.70 -2.24
N SER A 32 3.10 -11.45 -1.33
CA SER A 32 3.34 -12.30 -0.17
C SER A 32 3.12 -11.48 1.11
N VAL A 33 2.46 -12.09 2.09
CA VAL A 33 2.11 -11.45 3.36
C VAL A 33 2.50 -12.34 4.53
N GLY A 34 3.20 -11.77 5.50
CA GLY A 34 3.58 -12.44 6.74
C GLY A 34 3.48 -11.51 7.94
N LEU A 35 3.71 -12.06 9.13
CA LEU A 35 3.88 -11.23 10.32
C LEU A 35 5.27 -10.62 10.30
N LEU A 36 5.38 -9.32 10.59
CA LEU A 36 6.68 -8.68 10.79
C LEU A 36 7.42 -9.30 11.99
N ARG A 37 6.66 -9.74 13.00
CA ARG A 37 7.13 -10.47 14.17
C ARG A 37 6.10 -11.52 14.56
N ASP A 38 6.53 -12.76 14.74
CA ASP A 38 5.65 -13.89 15.12
C ASP A 38 4.81 -13.61 16.38
N SER A 39 5.31 -12.76 17.28
CA SER A 39 4.65 -12.38 18.52
C SER A 39 3.57 -11.30 18.39
N ASN A 40 3.38 -10.68 17.21
CA ASN A 40 2.49 -9.53 17.05
C ASN A 40 1.65 -9.64 15.77
N VAL A 41 0.36 -9.96 15.92
CA VAL A 41 -0.56 -10.07 14.77
C VAL A 41 -0.98 -8.71 14.20
N PHE A 42 -0.65 -7.60 14.85
CA PHE A 42 -1.01 -6.25 14.39
C PHE A 42 0.06 -5.61 13.49
N GLU A 43 1.17 -6.29 13.21
CA GLU A 43 2.24 -5.78 12.34
C GLU A 43 2.58 -6.84 11.29
N TRP A 44 2.28 -6.53 10.03
CA TRP A 44 2.53 -7.44 8.90
C TRP A 44 3.63 -6.88 8.00
N GLU A 45 4.42 -7.78 7.43
CA GLU A 45 5.32 -7.48 6.32
C GLU A 45 4.64 -7.94 5.02
N VAL A 46 4.68 -7.07 4.01
CA VAL A 46 4.12 -7.31 2.68
C VAL A 46 5.25 -7.18 1.67
N SER A 47 5.40 -8.19 0.81
CA SER A 47 6.24 -8.14 -0.37
C SER A 47 5.34 -8.08 -1.61
N LEU A 48 5.49 -7.02 -2.41
CA LEU A 48 4.70 -6.72 -3.59
C LEU A 48 5.58 -6.85 -4.83
N MET A 49 5.34 -7.90 -5.62
CA MET A 49 5.93 -8.14 -6.92
C MET A 49 4.98 -7.60 -7.99
N ILE A 50 5.39 -6.54 -8.67
CA ILE A 50 4.59 -5.91 -9.71
C ILE A 50 4.76 -6.68 -11.02
N HIS A 51 3.65 -7.10 -11.64
CA HIS A 51 3.65 -7.78 -12.93
C HIS A 51 4.41 -6.99 -14.01
N ASP A 52 5.14 -7.71 -14.86
CA ASP A 52 6.03 -7.14 -15.88
C ASP A 52 5.30 -6.26 -16.91
N ASP A 53 4.00 -6.50 -17.12
CA ASP A 53 3.15 -5.73 -18.04
C ASP A 53 2.73 -4.36 -17.48
N CYS A 54 2.96 -4.10 -16.19
CA CYS A 54 2.71 -2.80 -15.59
C CYS A 54 3.59 -1.71 -16.24
N LYS A 55 2.94 -0.72 -16.85
CA LYS A 55 3.55 0.33 -17.68
C LYS A 55 4.79 0.97 -17.07
N TYR A 56 4.69 1.40 -15.81
CA TYR A 56 5.75 2.16 -15.14
C TYR A 56 6.60 1.27 -14.23
N TYR A 57 5.95 0.42 -13.42
CA TYR A 57 6.58 -0.30 -12.31
C TYR A 57 6.81 -1.78 -12.57
N GLY A 58 6.57 -2.28 -13.79
CA GLY A 58 6.70 -3.70 -14.09
C GLY A 58 8.07 -4.26 -13.74
N GLY A 59 8.05 -5.41 -13.04
CA GLY A 59 9.21 -6.12 -12.52
C GLY A 59 9.70 -5.63 -11.14
N ALA A 60 9.08 -4.61 -10.54
CA ALA A 60 9.50 -4.12 -9.22
C ALA A 60 9.17 -5.10 -8.09
N ILE A 61 10.01 -5.11 -7.05
CA ILE A 61 9.75 -5.83 -5.80
C ILE A 61 9.81 -4.86 -4.63
N PHE A 62 8.65 -4.39 -4.16
CA PHE A 62 8.57 -3.45 -3.05
C PHE A 62 8.18 -4.15 -1.75
N ARG A 63 8.81 -3.75 -0.65
CA ARG A 63 8.44 -4.19 0.70
C ARG A 63 7.66 -3.09 1.40
N ALA A 64 6.65 -3.47 2.18
CA ALA A 64 5.89 -2.55 2.99
C ALA A 64 5.54 -3.17 4.35
N HIS A 65 5.38 -2.32 5.35
CA HIS A 65 4.83 -2.71 6.64
C HIS A 65 3.38 -2.26 6.72
N LEU A 66 2.49 -3.18 7.08
CA LEU A 66 1.07 -2.93 7.32
C LEU A 66 0.80 -3.02 8.82
N THR A 67 0.46 -1.90 9.45
CA THR A 67 0.26 -1.79 10.90
C THR A 67 -1.20 -1.54 11.22
N PHE A 68 -1.79 -2.40 12.05
CA PHE A 68 -3.19 -2.35 12.42
C PHE A 68 -3.38 -1.65 13.78
N PRO A 69 -4.36 -0.74 13.91
CA PRO A 69 -4.68 -0.16 15.21
C PRO A 69 -5.38 -1.20 16.12
N PRO A 70 -5.32 -1.06 17.46
CA PRO A 70 -6.10 -1.89 18.37
C PRO A 70 -7.63 -1.79 18.17
N THR A 71 -8.08 -0.72 17.52
CA THR A 71 -9.48 -0.48 17.17
C THR A 71 -9.89 -1.08 15.82
N TYR A 72 -9.01 -1.82 15.13
CA TYR A 72 -9.36 -2.57 13.91
C TYR A 72 -10.54 -3.53 14.18
N PRO A 73 -11.54 -3.65 13.28
CA PRO A 73 -11.66 -3.04 11.95
C PRO A 73 -12.37 -1.68 11.91
N HIS A 74 -12.63 -1.02 13.05
CA HIS A 74 -13.30 0.28 13.05
C HIS A 74 -12.43 1.41 12.48
N MET A 75 -11.12 1.32 12.67
CA MET A 75 -10.14 2.24 12.07
C MET A 75 -9.25 1.50 11.07
N PRO A 76 -8.81 2.16 9.99
CA PRO A 76 -7.97 1.55 8.98
C PRO A 76 -6.56 1.24 9.52
N PRO A 77 -5.86 0.26 8.92
CA PRO A 77 -4.43 0.13 9.12
C PRO A 77 -3.66 1.25 8.41
N LYS A 78 -2.35 1.31 8.67
CA LYS A 78 -1.39 2.13 7.92
C LYS A 78 -0.46 1.24 7.12
N ILE A 79 -0.12 1.64 5.90
CA ILE A 79 0.90 0.97 5.09
C ILE A 79 2.06 1.93 4.81
N VAL A 80 3.27 1.46 5.09
CA VAL A 80 4.52 2.22 4.91
C VAL A 80 5.51 1.37 4.11
N PHE A 81 5.81 1.82 2.90
CA PHE A 81 6.84 1.23 2.06
C PHE A 81 8.22 1.41 2.66
N GLN A 82 9.00 0.33 2.63
CA GLN A 82 10.36 0.26 3.11
C GLN A 82 11.34 0.60 1.99
N ASN A 83 12.61 0.81 2.34
CA ASN A 83 13.62 1.13 1.34
C ASN A 83 13.88 -0.04 0.37
N PRO A 84 14.02 0.27 -0.94
CA PRO A 84 13.85 1.59 -1.55
C PRO A 84 12.37 2.00 -1.64
N VAL A 85 12.06 3.23 -1.20
CA VAL A 85 10.70 3.77 -1.23
C VAL A 85 10.29 3.99 -2.69
N PRO A 86 9.11 3.49 -3.13
CA PRO A 86 8.64 3.70 -4.49
C PRO A 86 8.46 5.19 -4.79
N PHE A 87 9.01 5.65 -5.91
CA PHE A 87 8.70 6.98 -6.42
C PHE A 87 7.32 6.98 -7.07
N HIS A 88 6.29 7.36 -6.30
CA HIS A 88 4.89 7.24 -6.70
C HIS A 88 4.07 8.46 -6.26
N PRO A 89 3.09 8.97 -7.06
CA PRO A 89 2.26 10.13 -6.71
C PRO A 89 1.55 10.03 -5.35
N ASN A 90 1.08 8.84 -4.98
CA ASN A 90 0.32 8.61 -3.73
C ASN A 90 1.16 8.03 -2.57
N ILE A 91 2.49 7.97 -2.70
CA ILE A 91 3.39 7.51 -1.63
C ILE A 91 4.25 8.69 -1.20
N TYR A 92 4.16 9.07 0.08
CA TYR A 92 5.00 10.12 0.66
C TYR A 92 6.48 9.73 0.58
N PRO A 93 7.42 10.71 0.59
CA PRO A 93 8.85 10.41 0.71
C PRO A 93 9.23 9.59 1.96
N SER A 94 8.38 9.60 3.00
CA SER A 94 8.50 8.76 4.19
C SER A 94 8.15 7.29 3.95
N GLY A 95 7.57 6.94 2.81
CA GLY A 95 7.05 5.62 2.47
C GLY A 95 5.56 5.43 2.79
N GLU A 96 4.92 6.34 3.52
CA GLU A 96 3.50 6.23 3.86
C GLU A 96 2.62 6.35 2.60
N LEU A 97 1.71 5.39 2.40
CA LEU A 97 0.73 5.43 1.30
C LEU A 97 -0.49 6.25 1.70
N CYS A 98 -0.98 7.08 0.78
CA CYS A 98 -2.17 7.90 0.94
C CYS A 98 -3.19 7.57 -0.15
N ILE A 99 -4.22 6.79 0.19
CA ILE A 99 -5.36 6.48 -0.68
C ILE A 99 -6.65 6.45 0.15
N SER A 100 -7.78 6.75 -0.49
CA SER A 100 -9.08 6.91 0.15
C SER A 100 -9.50 5.74 1.04
N ILE A 101 -9.27 4.49 0.61
CA ILE A 101 -9.59 3.28 1.40
C ILE A 101 -8.87 3.24 2.76
N LEU A 102 -7.76 3.98 2.93
CA LEU A 102 -7.02 4.10 4.20
C LEU A 102 -7.37 5.36 4.99
N HIS A 103 -8.24 6.23 4.47
CA HIS A 103 -8.70 7.40 5.20
C HIS A 103 -9.74 6.98 6.26
N PRO A 104 -9.67 7.54 7.48
CA PRO A 104 -10.64 7.26 8.53
C PRO A 104 -12.10 7.42 8.08
N PRO A 105 -13.03 6.66 8.67
CA PRO A 105 -14.45 6.78 8.36
C PRO A 105 -14.97 8.17 8.76
N GLY A 106 -15.89 8.71 7.95
CA GLY A 106 -16.52 10.01 8.18
C GLY A 106 -16.69 10.81 6.89
N GLU A 107 -17.43 11.92 6.98
CA GLU A 107 -17.59 12.85 5.86
C GLU A 107 -16.29 13.60 5.57
N ASP A 108 -15.99 13.81 4.29
CA ASP A 108 -14.85 14.63 3.92
C ASP A 108 -15.17 16.09 4.20
N THR A 109 -14.33 16.75 5.00
CA THR A 109 -14.52 18.17 5.33
C THR A 109 -14.52 19.03 4.06
N TYR A 110 -13.85 18.57 3.00
CA TYR A 110 -13.71 19.28 1.74
C TYR A 110 -14.55 18.67 0.59
N GLY A 111 -15.27 17.57 0.85
CA GLY A 111 -16.16 16.92 -0.12
C GLY A 111 -15.48 16.31 -1.35
N TYR A 112 -14.16 16.07 -1.32
CA TYR A 112 -13.42 15.45 -2.42
C TYR A 112 -13.65 13.94 -2.52
N GLU A 113 -14.02 13.30 -1.41
CA GLU A 113 -14.22 11.85 -1.31
C GLU A 113 -15.62 11.53 -0.79
N SER A 114 -16.27 10.55 -1.42
CA SER A 114 -17.47 9.95 -0.87
C SER A 114 -17.14 9.06 0.32
N ALA A 115 -18.06 8.93 1.27
CA ALA A 115 -17.90 8.01 2.40
C ALA A 115 -17.72 6.54 1.96
N ALA A 116 -18.19 6.18 0.76
CA ALA A 116 -18.04 4.84 0.18
C ALA A 116 -16.62 4.53 -0.31
N GLU A 117 -15.84 5.56 -0.65
CA GLU A 117 -14.43 5.42 -1.04
C GLU A 117 -13.50 5.33 0.18
N ARG A 118 -14.00 5.66 1.36
CA ARG A 118 -13.24 5.67 2.62
C ARG A 118 -13.24 4.32 3.34
N TRP A 119 -12.41 4.23 4.38
CA TRP A 119 -12.38 3.04 5.22
C TRP A 119 -13.76 2.72 5.78
N SER A 120 -14.13 1.45 5.70
CA SER A 120 -15.27 0.90 6.42
C SER A 120 -14.92 -0.48 6.95
N PRO A 121 -15.54 -0.95 8.05
CA PRO A 121 -15.20 -2.24 8.66
C PRO A 121 -15.46 -3.48 7.77
N VAL A 122 -16.09 -3.31 6.61
CA VAL A 122 -16.27 -4.38 5.61
C VAL A 122 -15.01 -4.62 4.77
N GLN A 123 -14.10 -3.65 4.73
CA GLN A 123 -12.82 -3.77 4.03
C GLN A 123 -11.86 -4.70 4.78
N THR A 124 -11.04 -5.42 4.04
CA THR A 124 -10.08 -6.40 4.56
C THR A 124 -8.66 -6.02 4.15
N PRO A 125 -7.62 -6.63 4.75
CA PRO A 125 -6.26 -6.42 4.27
C PRO A 125 -6.11 -6.82 2.79
N GLU A 126 -6.87 -7.81 2.31
CA GLU A 126 -6.90 -8.22 0.91
C GLU A 126 -7.45 -7.11 0.00
N THR A 127 -8.57 -6.47 0.35
CA THR A 127 -9.13 -5.38 -0.46
C THR A 127 -8.22 -4.14 -0.50
N ILE A 128 -7.47 -3.89 0.58
CA ILE A 128 -6.40 -2.87 0.59
C ILE A 128 -5.30 -3.25 -0.42
N LEU A 129 -4.81 -4.49 -0.37
CA LEU A 129 -3.72 -4.94 -1.23
C LEU A 129 -4.11 -4.98 -2.72
N LEU A 130 -5.35 -5.35 -3.03
CA LEU A 130 -5.91 -5.21 -4.38
C LEU A 130 -5.90 -3.75 -4.84
N SER A 131 -6.32 -2.82 -3.97
CA SER A 131 -6.29 -1.38 -4.25
C SER A 131 -4.86 -0.87 -4.51
N VAL A 132 -3.87 -1.40 -3.77
CA VAL A 132 -2.44 -1.10 -3.99
C VAL A 132 -1.98 -1.58 -5.37
N ILE A 133 -2.32 -2.82 -5.78
CA ILE A 133 -1.97 -3.33 -7.12
C ILE A 133 -2.56 -2.43 -8.20
N SER A 134 -3.85 -2.12 -8.11
CA SER A 134 -4.54 -1.25 -9.08
C SER A 134 -3.87 0.13 -9.16
N LEU A 135 -3.43 0.67 -8.03
CA LEU A 135 -2.76 1.97 -7.96
C LEU A 135 -1.40 1.98 -8.68
N PHE A 136 -0.61 0.91 -8.57
CA PHE A 136 0.66 0.81 -9.30
C PHE A 136 0.42 0.69 -10.82
N SER A 137 -0.64 -0.01 -11.24
CA SER A 137 -1.03 -0.09 -12.65
C SER A 137 -1.50 1.27 -13.20
N GLU A 138 -2.29 2.00 -12.40
CA GLU A 138 -2.86 3.30 -12.78
C GLU A 138 -2.61 4.37 -11.70
N PRO A 139 -1.42 5.02 -11.72
CA PRO A 139 -1.11 6.03 -10.72
C PRO A 139 -2.05 7.24 -10.78
N ASN A 140 -2.50 7.69 -9.61
CA ASN A 140 -3.46 8.78 -9.44
C ASN A 140 -2.75 10.11 -9.09
N GLU A 141 -2.98 11.16 -9.88
CA GLU A 141 -2.37 12.48 -9.73
C GLU A 141 -3.32 13.58 -9.22
N ASP A 142 -4.57 13.24 -8.91
CA ASP A 142 -5.60 14.19 -8.48
C ASP A 142 -5.41 14.63 -7.02
N SER A 143 -5.04 13.67 -6.15
CA SER A 143 -4.75 13.90 -4.73
C SER A 143 -3.38 13.32 -4.33
N PRO A 144 -2.27 13.92 -4.78
CA PRO A 144 -0.94 13.34 -4.62
C PRO A 144 -0.32 13.61 -3.24
N ALA A 145 0.23 12.56 -2.64
CA ALA A 145 1.13 12.62 -1.48
C ALA A 145 2.54 13.09 -1.86
N ASN A 146 2.95 12.87 -3.11
CA ASN A 146 4.23 13.26 -3.66
C ASN A 146 4.02 14.16 -4.88
N LEU A 147 4.12 15.47 -4.64
CA LEU A 147 3.92 16.51 -5.65
C LEU A 147 4.91 16.43 -6.81
N ASP A 148 6.15 15.97 -6.56
CA ASP A 148 7.16 15.83 -7.61
C ASP A 148 6.79 14.69 -8.57
N ALA A 149 6.47 13.52 -8.02
CA ALA A 149 6.01 12.37 -8.80
C ALA A 149 4.76 12.68 -9.62
N ALA A 150 3.78 13.39 -9.04
CA ALA A 150 2.56 13.79 -9.73
C ALA A 150 2.83 14.77 -10.88
N LYS A 151 3.67 15.79 -10.67
CA LYS A 151 4.05 16.76 -11.71
C LYS A 151 4.75 16.08 -12.88
N LEU A 152 5.71 15.20 -12.60
CA LEU A 152 6.42 14.48 -13.65
C LEU A 152 5.50 13.53 -14.41
N LEU A 153 4.59 12.83 -13.72
CA LEU A 153 3.61 11.94 -14.36
C LEU A 153 2.68 12.71 -15.28
N ARG A 154 2.13 13.84 -14.82
CA ARG A 154 1.26 14.71 -15.62
C ARG A 154 1.98 15.21 -16.87
N ALA A 155 3.17 15.76 -16.70
CA ALA A 155 3.97 16.26 -17.82
C ALA A 155 4.24 15.16 -18.85
N GLU A 156 4.56 13.93 -18.41
CA GLU A 156 4.78 12.80 -19.33
C GLU A 156 3.46 12.37 -20.03
N ARG A 157 2.33 12.36 -19.33
CA ARG A 157 0.99 12.06 -19.89
C ARG A 157 0.57 13.08 -20.94
N GLU A 158 0.95 14.35 -20.77
CA GLU A 158 0.70 15.45 -21.71
C GLU A 158 1.70 15.49 -22.89
N GLY A 159 2.58 14.48 -23.03
CA GLY A 159 3.53 14.36 -24.14
C GLY A 159 4.88 15.05 -23.89
N GLY A 160 5.14 15.49 -22.66
CA GLY A 160 6.41 16.07 -22.23
C GLY A 160 7.53 15.04 -22.02
N PRO A 161 8.63 15.46 -21.36
CA PRO A 161 9.77 14.60 -21.08
C PRO A 161 9.41 13.35 -20.28
N LYS A 162 10.07 12.24 -20.61
CA LYS A 162 9.90 10.92 -19.98
C LYS A 162 10.61 10.80 -18.62
N ASP A 163 10.60 11.86 -17.81
CA ASP A 163 11.40 11.93 -16.59
C ASP A 163 10.75 11.15 -15.45
N PHE A 164 9.42 11.06 -15.42
CA PHE A 164 8.71 10.18 -14.49
C PHE A 164 9.15 8.73 -14.67
N ARG A 165 9.04 8.18 -15.89
CA ARG A 165 9.42 6.79 -16.13
C ARG A 165 10.91 6.55 -15.88
N LYS A 166 11.80 7.51 -16.15
CA LYS A 166 13.24 7.35 -15.87
C LYS A 166 13.47 7.17 -14.38
N ARG A 167 12.84 8.02 -13.55
CA ARG A 167 12.97 7.96 -12.10
C ARG A 167 12.33 6.70 -11.52
N VAL A 168 11.16 6.30 -12.01
CA VAL A 168 10.54 5.02 -11.64
C VAL A 168 11.47 3.84 -12.00
N ARG A 169 12.04 3.81 -13.20
CA ARG A 169 12.95 2.72 -13.62
C ARG A 169 14.19 2.62 -12.74
N GLN A 170 14.69 3.73 -12.21
CA GLN A 170 15.76 3.71 -11.22
C GLN A 170 15.30 3.05 -9.91
N CYS A 171 14.13 3.42 -9.38
CA CYS A 171 13.55 2.77 -8.21
C CYS A 171 13.28 1.26 -8.42
N VAL A 172 12.85 0.85 -9.62
CA VAL A 172 12.67 -0.57 -9.95
C VAL A 172 14.00 -1.34 -9.81
N LYS A 173 15.09 -0.82 -10.38
CA LYS A 173 16.42 -1.45 -10.25
C LYS A 173 16.88 -1.56 -8.82
N GLU A 174 16.73 -0.48 -8.05
CA GLU A 174 17.07 -0.45 -6.63
C GLU A 174 16.28 -1.51 -5.85
N SER A 175 15.00 -1.70 -6.21
CA SER A 175 14.12 -2.68 -5.56
C SER A 175 14.58 -4.13 -5.77
N LEU A 176 15.31 -4.38 -6.87
CA LEU A 176 15.90 -5.67 -7.21
C LEU A 176 17.31 -5.86 -6.62
N GLY A 177 17.84 -4.88 -5.89
CA GLY A 177 19.21 -4.89 -5.38
C GLY A 177 20.27 -4.58 -6.44
N GLU A 178 19.86 -4.19 -7.64
CA GLU A 178 20.75 -3.74 -8.71
C GLU A 178 21.21 -2.31 -8.40
N THR A 179 22.35 -2.19 -7.73
CA THR A 179 23.03 -0.89 -7.54
C THR A 179 24.05 -0.70 -8.67
N ASN A 180 24.02 0.47 -9.32
CA ASN A 180 25.01 0.88 -10.33
C ASN A 180 26.41 1.00 -9.72
#